data_AF-A0A653SI26-F1
#
_entry.id   AF-A0A653SI26-F1
#
_cell.length_a   1.000
_cell.length_b   1.000
_cell.length_c   1.000
_cell.angle_alpha   90.00
_cell.angle_beta   90.00
_cell.angle_gamma   90.00
#
_symmetry.space_group_name_H-M   'P 1'
#
loop_
_entity.id
_entity.type
_entity.pdbx_description
1 polymer ?
#
loop_
_entity_poly.entity_id
_entity_poly.type
_entity_poly.pdbx_seq_one_letter_code
_entity_poly.pdbx_strand_id
1 'polypeptide(L)'
;MKNWLRSRPARMLAGALCAGLVATWAVGKVLDKREESRRDQSEVARMTDKMKTVCVGRFLIDVPERAEIELAQARIDGFDIATFNETEEDFQKRVADRESQIKAKPDWRGGDKNLESAREITTDSGLAGKIFIHSRTVEEGTQGNGLGGVERYRDEGVTTEALVHGHGISIDLFFEDRNPDLIEDLPRLIKQLVANPDNRTPTEPGFCMNRAYVRDPLGADQREQIMMLGRLPDHPDVEFMFIVSAGLKPEPHGVLARNEAADEALSMADRTRITRLRAAPREIGGLNGEELAELVVEKNEARGHSFWWEVNGTENNVFVPHVVFRMSTGNGNRKPVPSSLSDGAALGMWDKISASIRLRSVEPVASRAIDAPTTPLGTYASAGESCPESGWWLCGDGGNGIGVLGGQRQYIKKGDLMPQALLLPQPSLWERMRGLQPSYESKNRTSWKLVDHRARKRLESPLPLAKATAPPGTAVEVGIPDGADGTRAAIGTFSSTGIACPASGWWRCEESHALDGTRWFAQGSLLPPATFAVAPGIFGNASGAPQAIQRRSAWRLMRLAGAADQAAISSTASVELPSSLRDV
;
A
#
# COMPACT_ATOMS: atom_id res chain seq x y z
N MET A 1 -12.76 -2.39 -70.68
CA MET A 1 -12.49 -2.49 -69.21
C MET A 1 -13.63 -1.92 -68.33
N LYS A 2 -14.91 -1.97 -68.73
CA LYS A 2 -16.03 -1.36 -67.95
C LYS A 2 -17.11 -2.34 -67.46
N ASN A 3 -16.99 -3.64 -67.75
CA ASN A 3 -18.02 -4.62 -67.38
C ASN A 3 -17.60 -5.65 -66.32
N TRP A 4 -16.38 -5.58 -65.79
CA TRP A 4 -15.91 -6.55 -64.78
C TRP A 4 -16.37 -6.23 -63.35
N LEU A 5 -16.74 -4.98 -63.06
CA LEU A 5 -17.20 -4.54 -61.71
C LEU A 5 -18.68 -4.81 -61.37
N ARG A 6 -19.47 -5.45 -62.26
CA ARG A 6 -20.91 -5.69 -62.02
C ARG A 6 -21.27 -7.12 -61.64
N SER A 7 -20.33 -8.05 -61.58
CA SER A 7 -20.61 -9.42 -61.14
C SER A 7 -20.63 -9.49 -59.60
N ARG A 8 -21.69 -10.09 -59.03
CA ARG A 8 -21.78 -10.41 -57.59
C ARG A 8 -20.50 -11.07 -57.03
N PRO A 9 -19.80 -11.98 -57.74
CA PRO A 9 -18.53 -12.54 -57.25
C PRO A 9 -17.40 -11.50 -57.14
N ALA A 10 -17.29 -10.52 -58.04
CA ALA A 10 -16.27 -9.48 -57.96
C ALA A 10 -16.47 -8.54 -56.75
N ARG A 11 -17.72 -8.26 -56.37
CA ARG A 11 -18.05 -7.50 -55.16
C ARG A 11 -17.74 -8.28 -53.87
N MET A 12 -17.99 -9.60 -53.86
CA MET A 12 -17.63 -10.46 -52.72
C MET A 12 -16.12 -10.61 -52.57
N LEU A 13 -15.36 -10.74 -53.67
CA LEU A 13 -13.90 -10.77 -53.65
C LEU A 13 -13.30 -9.44 -53.19
N ALA A 14 -13.83 -8.30 -53.65
CA ALA A 14 -13.40 -6.98 -53.18
C ALA A 14 -13.71 -6.77 -51.68
N GLY A 15 -14.88 -7.20 -51.20
CA GLY A 15 -15.24 -7.16 -49.78
C GLY A 15 -14.34 -8.05 -48.92
N ALA A 16 -14.01 -9.25 -49.38
CA ALA A 16 -13.10 -10.17 -48.70
C ALA A 16 -11.66 -9.65 -48.65
N LEU A 17 -11.18 -8.99 -49.72
CA LEU A 17 -9.88 -8.33 -49.77
C LEU A 17 -9.80 -7.14 -48.82
N CYS A 18 -10.83 -6.28 -48.78
CA CYS A 18 -10.88 -5.17 -47.82
C CYS A 18 -10.96 -5.66 -46.37
N ALA A 19 -11.77 -6.69 -46.09
CA ALA A 19 -11.85 -7.29 -44.76
C ALA A 19 -10.51 -7.95 -44.35
N GLY A 20 -9.83 -8.62 -45.28
CA GLY A 20 -8.50 -9.18 -45.08
C GLY A 20 -7.46 -8.11 -44.77
N LEU A 21 -7.45 -6.99 -45.50
CA LEU A 21 -6.55 -5.86 -45.28
C LEU A 21 -6.79 -5.17 -43.92
N VAL A 22 -8.05 -4.96 -43.54
CA VAL A 22 -8.41 -4.40 -42.22
C VAL A 22 -8.02 -5.36 -41.09
N ALA A 23 -8.22 -6.67 -41.26
CA ALA A 23 -7.79 -7.67 -40.29
C ALA A 23 -6.26 -7.71 -40.15
N THR A 24 -5.50 -7.65 -41.25
CA THR A 24 -4.03 -7.59 -41.19
C THR A 24 -3.51 -6.30 -40.55
N TRP A 25 -4.15 -5.16 -40.79
CA TRP A 25 -3.78 -3.89 -40.17
C TRP A 25 -4.10 -3.86 -38.67
N ALA A 26 -5.25 -4.41 -38.27
CA ALA A 26 -5.62 -4.58 -36.86
C ALA A 26 -4.67 -5.54 -36.13
N VAL A 27 -4.29 -6.66 -36.76
CA VAL A 27 -3.28 -7.59 -36.21
C VAL A 27 -1.92 -6.91 -36.11
N GLY A 28 -1.50 -6.14 -37.12
CA GLY A 28 -0.27 -5.34 -37.08
C GLY A 28 -0.24 -4.37 -35.89
N LYS A 29 -1.30 -3.56 -35.71
CA LYS A 29 -1.41 -2.65 -34.55
C LYS A 29 -1.36 -3.35 -33.20
N VAL A 30 -1.91 -4.55 -33.10
CA VAL A 30 -1.87 -5.34 -31.85
C VAL A 30 -0.47 -5.91 -31.59
N LEU A 31 0.24 -6.34 -32.63
CA LEU A 31 1.63 -6.79 -32.50
C LEU A 31 2.57 -5.64 -32.15
N ASP A 32 2.45 -4.50 -32.83
CA ASP A 32 3.23 -3.28 -32.55
C ASP A 32 3.05 -2.83 -31.10
N LYS A 33 1.80 -2.78 -30.61
CA LYS A 33 1.50 -2.41 -29.21
C LYS A 33 2.06 -3.41 -28.19
N ARG A 34 2.12 -4.71 -28.55
CA ARG A 34 2.75 -5.73 -27.68
C ARG A 34 4.27 -5.58 -27.63
N GLU A 35 4.89 -5.25 -28.76
CA GLU A 35 6.33 -5.01 -28.83
C GLU A 35 6.72 -3.76 -28.06
N GLU A 36 5.97 -2.67 -28.22
CA GLU A 36 6.11 -1.43 -27.44
C GLU A 36 5.98 -1.70 -25.95
N SER A 37 4.90 -2.37 -25.52
CA SER A 37 4.69 -2.73 -24.12
C SER A 37 5.83 -3.61 -23.55
N ARG A 38 6.39 -4.53 -24.35
CA ARG A 38 7.53 -5.35 -23.94
C ARG A 38 8.80 -4.51 -23.79
N ARG A 39 9.01 -3.52 -24.67
CA ARG A 39 10.13 -2.59 -24.59
C ARG A 39 10.03 -1.72 -23.34
N ASP A 40 8.85 -1.16 -23.07
CA ASP A 40 8.58 -0.35 -21.89
C ASP A 40 8.83 -1.14 -20.60
N GLN A 41 8.30 -2.37 -20.52
CA GLN A 41 8.55 -3.26 -19.38
C GLN A 41 10.04 -3.56 -19.19
N SER A 42 10.77 -3.80 -20.29
CA SER A 42 12.21 -4.05 -20.24
C SER A 42 13.00 -2.82 -19.78
N GLU A 43 12.58 -1.62 -20.19
CA GLU A 43 13.22 -0.37 -19.80
C GLU A 43 12.99 -0.07 -18.32
N VAL A 44 11.74 -0.18 -17.86
CA VAL A 44 11.40 -0.05 -16.42
C VAL A 44 12.14 -1.09 -15.60
N ALA A 45 12.16 -2.35 -16.03
CA ALA A 45 12.90 -3.41 -15.34
C ALA A 45 14.41 -3.09 -15.27
N ARG A 46 15.01 -2.57 -16.34
CA ARG A 46 16.42 -2.17 -16.34
C ARG A 46 16.69 -1.04 -15.36
N MET A 47 15.82 -0.02 -15.31
CA MET A 47 15.99 1.11 -14.39
C MET A 47 15.74 0.72 -12.92
N THR A 48 14.89 -0.29 -12.70
CA THR A 48 14.44 -0.71 -11.36
C THR A 48 14.99 -2.08 -10.94
N ASP A 49 16.00 -2.59 -11.65
CA ASP A 49 16.69 -3.86 -11.37
C ASP A 49 17.35 -3.82 -9.99
N LYS A 50 17.89 -2.65 -9.62
CA LYS A 50 18.43 -2.35 -8.30
C LYS A 50 17.76 -1.10 -7.75
N MET A 51 17.22 -1.23 -6.55
CA MET A 51 16.55 -0.17 -5.83
C MET A 51 17.21 0.01 -4.47
N LYS A 52 17.27 1.26 -4.00
CA LYS A 52 17.63 1.61 -2.63
C LYS A 52 16.44 2.23 -1.91
N THR A 53 16.35 1.97 -0.62
CA THR A 53 15.34 2.56 0.25
C THR A 53 15.87 3.85 0.87
N VAL A 54 15.08 4.91 0.79
CA VAL A 54 15.36 6.22 1.41
C VAL A 54 14.39 6.46 2.56
N CYS A 55 14.90 6.92 3.72
CA CYS A 55 14.07 7.38 4.82
C CYS A 55 13.77 8.87 4.67
N VAL A 56 12.48 9.21 4.53
CA VAL A 56 12.00 10.59 4.33
C VAL A 56 10.99 10.90 5.42
N GLY A 57 11.40 11.65 6.44
CA GLY A 57 10.58 11.90 7.62
C GLY A 57 10.22 10.59 8.30
N ARG A 58 8.93 10.25 8.33
CA ARG A 58 8.41 8.98 8.89
C ARG A 58 8.21 7.88 7.84
N PHE A 59 8.51 8.13 6.58
CA PHE A 59 8.22 7.23 5.46
C PHE A 59 9.48 6.62 4.89
N LEU A 60 9.28 5.48 4.22
CA LEU A 60 10.27 4.85 3.35
C LEU A 60 9.76 4.88 1.91
N ILE A 61 10.67 5.15 0.98
CA ILE A 61 10.42 5.08 -0.46
C ILE A 61 11.58 4.37 -1.14
N ASP A 62 11.28 3.47 -2.08
CA ASP A 62 12.28 2.77 -2.85
C ASP A 62 12.46 3.47 -4.20
N VAL A 63 13.69 3.86 -4.50
CA VAL A 63 14.08 4.56 -5.73
C VAL A 63 15.18 3.77 -6.43
N PRO A 64 15.38 3.95 -7.76
CA PRO A 64 16.52 3.34 -8.45
C PRO A 64 17.83 3.60 -7.73
N GLU A 65 18.71 2.59 -7.66
CA GLU A 65 20.00 2.69 -6.95
C GLU A 65 20.82 3.91 -7.39
N ARG A 66 20.79 4.19 -8.70
CA ARG A 66 21.51 5.30 -9.33
C ARG A 66 20.82 6.65 -9.19
N ALA A 67 19.62 6.72 -8.62
CA ALA A 67 18.95 7.99 -8.40
C ALA A 67 19.77 8.85 -7.42
N GLU A 68 20.02 10.09 -7.81
CA GLU A 68 20.61 11.09 -6.93
C GLU A 68 19.49 11.69 -6.07
N ILE A 69 19.64 11.61 -4.75
CA ILE A 69 18.60 11.98 -3.79
C ILE A 69 19.10 13.12 -2.92
N GLU A 70 18.28 14.15 -2.79
CA GLU A 70 18.48 15.30 -1.92
C GLU A 70 17.32 15.39 -0.93
N LEU A 71 17.62 15.44 0.36
CA LEU A 71 16.65 15.72 1.42
C LEU A 71 16.84 17.18 1.85
N ALA A 72 15.79 17.98 1.72
CA ALA A 72 15.82 19.42 1.90
C ALA A 72 14.58 19.90 2.65
N GLN A 73 14.60 21.17 3.09
CA GLN A 73 13.48 21.83 3.76
C GLN A 73 12.97 21.07 4.99
N ALA A 74 13.90 20.50 5.77
CA ALA A 74 13.55 19.90 7.04
C ALA A 74 13.08 21.00 8.00
N ARG A 75 11.86 20.87 8.52
CA ARG A 75 11.29 21.80 9.49
C ARG A 75 10.60 21.04 10.60
N ILE A 76 10.89 21.38 11.86
CA ILE A 76 10.20 20.83 13.04
C ILE A 76 10.04 21.96 14.05
N ASP A 77 8.85 22.07 14.61
CA ASP A 77 8.42 23.10 15.55
C ASP A 77 8.67 24.53 15.01
N GLY A 78 8.54 24.65 13.70
CA GLY A 78 8.84 25.87 12.96
C GLY A 78 10.32 26.18 12.79
N PHE A 79 11.26 25.40 13.33
CA PHE A 79 12.69 25.58 13.09
C PHE A 79 13.08 25.01 11.73
N ASP A 80 13.74 25.81 10.91
CA ASP A 80 14.43 25.30 9.72
C ASP A 80 15.70 24.58 10.16
N ILE A 81 15.88 23.34 9.68
CA ILE A 81 16.98 22.47 10.08
C ILE A 81 17.86 22.19 8.86
N ALA A 82 19.13 22.56 8.96
CA ALA A 82 20.14 22.32 7.93
C ALA A 82 21.24 21.41 8.46
N THR A 83 21.72 20.50 7.61
CA THR A 83 22.77 19.54 7.98
C THR A 83 23.85 19.45 6.92
N PHE A 84 25.11 19.40 7.32
CA PHE A 84 26.24 19.26 6.40
C PHE A 84 27.46 18.66 7.11
N ASN A 85 28.42 18.19 6.31
CA ASN A 85 29.68 17.68 6.85
C ASN A 85 30.56 18.87 7.28
N GLU A 86 31.14 18.78 8.46
CA GLU A 86 32.04 19.80 8.99
C GLU A 86 33.06 19.14 9.95
N THR A 87 34.30 19.61 9.94
CA THR A 87 35.30 19.18 10.93
C THR A 87 35.00 19.83 12.29
N GLU A 88 35.48 19.24 13.37
CA GLU A 88 35.31 19.84 14.71
C GLU A 88 35.98 21.22 14.77
N GLU A 89 37.18 21.34 14.18
CA GLU A 89 37.93 22.59 14.15
C GLU A 89 37.19 23.70 13.38
N ASP A 90 36.62 23.37 12.22
CA ASP A 90 35.84 24.32 11.42
C ASP A 90 34.55 24.71 12.15
N PHE A 91 33.88 23.76 12.82
CA PHE A 91 32.69 24.02 13.61
C PHE A 91 32.96 25.00 14.75
N GLN A 92 34.00 24.75 15.56
CA GLN A 92 34.35 25.63 16.69
C GLN A 92 34.67 27.05 16.21
N LYS A 93 35.38 27.16 15.09
CA LYS A 93 35.64 28.46 14.46
C LYS A 93 34.35 29.12 13.99
N ARG A 94 33.47 28.40 13.28
CA ARG A 94 32.20 28.93 12.77
C ARG A 94 31.28 29.41 13.88
N VAL A 95 31.20 28.68 15.00
CA VAL A 95 30.40 29.07 16.17
C VAL A 95 30.95 30.35 16.80
N ALA A 96 32.27 30.47 16.97
CA ALA A 96 32.90 31.67 17.51
C ALA A 96 32.76 32.89 16.58
N ASP A 97 32.93 32.68 15.28
CA ASP A 97 32.73 33.71 14.24
C ASP A 97 31.26 34.17 14.24
N ARG A 98 30.30 33.24 14.33
CA ARG A 98 28.87 33.55 14.37
C ARG A 98 28.51 34.37 15.62
N GLU A 99 28.99 33.98 16.79
CA GLU A 99 28.76 34.74 18.03
C GLU A 99 29.29 36.17 17.93
N SER A 100 30.49 36.33 17.34
CA SER A 100 31.10 37.65 17.10
C SER A 100 30.30 38.50 16.11
N GLN A 101 29.81 37.89 15.02
CA GLN A 101 28.94 38.55 14.05
C GLN A 101 27.62 39.02 14.66
N ILE A 102 27.01 38.23 15.55
CA ILE A 102 25.77 38.60 16.24
C ILE A 102 26.03 39.79 17.17
N LYS A 103 27.11 39.75 17.97
CA LYS A 103 27.48 40.85 18.88
C LYS A 103 27.83 42.15 18.17
N ALA A 104 28.35 42.08 16.95
CA ALA A 104 28.73 43.26 16.17
C ALA A 104 27.54 44.02 15.58
N LYS A 105 26.36 43.39 15.49
CA LYS A 105 25.13 44.06 15.06
C LYS A 105 24.52 44.84 16.22
N PRO A 106 23.95 46.03 16.00
CA PRO A 106 23.23 46.75 17.03
C PRO A 106 21.91 46.06 17.38
N ASP A 107 21.43 46.25 18.61
CA ASP A 107 20.07 45.84 19.02
C ASP A 107 18.99 46.76 18.41
N TRP A 108 17.72 46.46 18.65
CA TRP A 108 16.59 47.26 18.14
C TRP A 108 16.54 48.71 18.66
N ARG A 109 17.30 49.04 19.72
CA ARG A 109 17.47 50.40 20.24
C ARG A 109 18.76 51.06 19.75
N GLY A 110 19.53 50.42 18.87
CA GLY A 110 20.83 50.89 18.40
C GLY A 110 21.98 50.65 19.38
N GLY A 111 21.78 49.86 20.44
CA GLY A 111 22.77 49.51 21.45
C GLY A 111 23.60 48.28 21.10
N ASP A 112 24.44 47.82 22.03
CA ASP A 112 25.38 46.70 21.87
C ASP A 112 24.85 45.36 22.43
N LYS A 113 23.56 45.29 22.80
CA LYS A 113 22.94 44.11 23.43
C LYS A 113 22.18 43.23 22.44
N ASN A 114 22.64 43.15 21.19
CA ASN A 114 21.94 42.36 20.19
C ASN A 114 21.95 40.87 20.51
N LEU A 115 23.05 40.35 21.07
CA LEU A 115 23.09 39.01 21.64
C LEU A 115 22.49 39.04 23.05
N GLU A 116 21.32 38.43 23.23
CA GLU A 116 20.63 38.39 24.53
C GLU A 116 21.10 37.22 25.39
N SER A 117 21.38 36.09 24.76
CA SER A 117 21.82 34.88 25.44
C SER A 117 22.62 33.97 24.51
N ALA A 118 23.67 33.38 25.04
CA ALA A 118 24.44 32.31 24.41
C ALA A 118 24.60 31.18 25.43
N ARG A 119 24.09 29.98 25.13
CA ARG A 119 24.08 28.85 26.07
C ARG A 119 24.71 27.63 25.42
N GLU A 120 25.66 27.00 26.10
CA GLU A 120 26.19 25.71 25.65
C GLU A 120 25.13 24.61 25.82
N ILE A 121 25.13 23.66 24.89
CA ILE A 121 24.25 22.49 24.94
C ILE A 121 25.03 21.24 24.56
N THR A 122 24.73 20.16 25.27
CA THR A 122 25.19 18.81 24.97
C THR A 122 24.00 17.86 25.02
N THR A 123 24.10 16.77 24.29
CA THR A 123 23.03 15.77 24.13
C THR A 123 23.55 14.38 24.40
N ASP A 124 22.66 13.46 24.78
CA ASP A 124 23.01 12.06 25.01
C ASP A 124 23.42 11.34 23.72
N SER A 125 23.09 11.90 22.55
CA SER A 125 23.52 11.40 21.24
C SER A 125 24.95 11.85 20.86
N GLY A 126 25.63 12.61 21.72
CA GLY A 126 26.99 13.08 21.50
C GLY A 126 27.09 14.33 20.62
N LEU A 127 25.97 15.04 20.39
CA LEU A 127 26.01 16.39 19.81
C LEU A 127 26.37 17.41 20.89
N ALA A 128 27.23 18.36 20.56
CA ALA A 128 27.60 19.48 21.40
C ALA A 128 27.59 20.79 20.59
N GLY A 129 27.33 21.92 21.25
CA GLY A 129 27.31 23.20 20.55
C GLY A 129 26.73 24.33 21.39
N LYS A 130 26.14 25.32 20.71
CA LYS A 130 25.65 26.55 21.36
C LYS A 130 24.31 27.00 20.78
N ILE A 131 23.43 27.47 21.66
CA ILE A 131 22.17 28.14 21.35
C ILE A 131 22.38 29.65 21.49
N PHE A 132 21.95 30.41 20.49
CA PHE A 132 21.93 31.87 20.48
C PHE A 132 20.50 32.39 20.48
N ILE A 133 20.24 33.41 21.30
CA ILE A 133 19.01 34.20 21.30
C ILE A 133 19.44 35.65 21.06
N HIS A 134 18.96 36.26 19.97
CA HIS A 134 19.41 37.58 19.55
C HIS A 134 18.40 38.28 18.64
N SER A 135 18.72 39.48 18.17
CA SER A 135 17.93 40.24 17.20
C SER A 135 16.46 40.40 17.63
N ARG A 136 16.23 40.89 18.85
CA ARG A 136 14.86 41.16 19.31
C ARG A 136 14.21 42.23 18.45
N THR A 137 12.98 41.98 18.04
CA THR A 137 12.08 42.92 17.38
C THR A 137 11.00 43.33 18.39
N VAL A 138 10.58 44.59 18.32
CA VAL A 138 9.48 45.12 19.13
C VAL A 138 8.63 46.01 18.23
N GLU A 139 7.40 45.60 17.98
CA GLU A 139 6.40 46.39 17.26
C GLU A 139 5.31 46.84 18.24
N GLU A 140 5.15 48.15 18.38
CA GLU A 140 4.18 48.74 19.30
C GLU A 140 3.25 49.68 18.52
N GLY A 141 1.97 49.60 18.82
CA GLY A 141 1.00 50.45 18.14
C GLY A 141 -0.37 50.44 18.79
N THR A 142 -1.32 50.99 18.05
CA THR A 142 -2.72 50.99 18.43
C THR A 142 -3.56 50.42 17.30
N GLN A 143 -4.47 49.51 17.63
CA GLN A 143 -5.42 48.94 16.68
C GLN A 143 -6.87 49.14 17.16
N GLY A 144 -7.82 49.11 16.23
CA GLY A 144 -9.24 49.19 16.57
C GLY A 144 -9.71 47.87 17.18
N ASN A 145 -10.38 47.92 18.33
CA ASN A 145 -10.82 46.72 19.05
C ASN A 145 -12.12 46.09 18.50
N GLY A 146 -12.54 46.47 17.29
CA GLY A 146 -13.80 46.02 16.67
C GLY A 146 -15.09 46.54 17.32
N LEU A 147 -15.01 47.30 18.43
CA LEU A 147 -16.14 47.84 19.20
C LEU A 147 -16.15 49.38 19.24
N GLY A 148 -15.44 50.03 18.33
CA GLY A 148 -15.31 51.50 18.27
C GLY A 148 -14.31 52.08 19.29
N GLY A 149 -13.56 51.23 19.99
CA GLY A 149 -12.44 51.62 20.84
C GLY A 149 -11.08 51.36 20.19
N VAL A 150 -10.03 51.84 20.86
CA VAL A 150 -8.64 51.64 20.48
C VAL A 150 -7.95 50.82 21.57
N GLU A 151 -7.24 49.78 21.18
CA GLU A 151 -6.37 49.01 22.08
C GLU A 151 -4.91 49.19 21.68
N ARG A 152 -4.01 49.05 22.65
CA ARG A 152 -2.56 49.04 22.41
C ARG A 152 -2.11 47.61 22.22
N TYR A 153 -1.27 47.37 21.22
CA TYR A 153 -0.57 46.11 21.05
C TYR A 153 0.93 46.32 21.19
N ARG A 154 1.62 45.26 21.58
CA ARG A 154 3.07 45.17 21.69
C ARG A 154 3.46 43.75 21.35
N ASP A 155 3.96 43.59 20.13
CA ASP A 155 4.40 42.30 19.62
C ASP A 155 5.93 42.26 19.70
N GLU A 156 6.44 41.17 20.28
CA GLU A 156 7.87 40.94 20.42
C GLU A 156 8.26 39.64 19.76
N GLY A 157 9.40 39.67 19.07
CA GLY A 157 10.02 38.49 18.50
C GLY A 157 11.52 38.46 18.79
N VAL A 158 12.11 37.27 18.75
CA VAL A 158 13.55 37.05 18.86
C VAL A 158 14.00 36.05 17.81
N THR A 159 15.21 36.22 17.29
CA THR A 159 15.86 35.17 16.51
C THR A 159 16.45 34.13 17.45
N THR A 160 16.17 32.86 17.15
CA THR A 160 16.70 31.71 17.90
C THR A 160 17.47 30.82 16.94
N GLU A 161 18.74 30.57 17.27
CA GLU A 161 19.64 29.74 16.48
C GLU A 161 20.27 28.68 17.39
N ALA A 162 20.45 27.46 16.89
CA ALA A 162 21.30 26.48 17.54
C ALA A 162 22.25 25.87 16.52
N LEU A 163 23.54 25.87 16.86
CA LEU A 163 24.57 25.23 16.07
C LEU A 163 25.11 24.08 16.91
N VAL A 164 24.90 22.84 16.47
CA VAL A 164 25.39 21.63 17.16
C VAL A 164 26.16 20.74 16.20
N HIS A 165 27.18 20.07 16.71
CA HIS A 165 28.03 19.16 15.95
C HIS A 165 28.23 17.86 16.70
N GLY A 166 28.29 16.77 15.95
CA GLY A 166 28.84 15.50 16.42
C GLY A 166 28.99 14.52 15.28
N HIS A 167 29.90 13.56 15.42
CA HIS A 167 30.14 12.51 14.42
C HIS A 167 30.46 13.06 13.01
N GLY A 168 31.10 14.24 12.93
CA GLY A 168 31.48 14.89 11.66
C GLY A 168 30.34 15.58 10.92
N ILE A 169 29.18 15.74 11.57
CA ILE A 169 28.00 16.41 11.03
C ILE A 169 27.66 17.63 11.88
N SER A 170 27.48 18.76 11.22
CA SER A 170 26.88 19.95 11.80
C SER A 170 25.39 20.01 11.49
N ILE A 171 24.61 20.40 12.51
CA ILE A 171 23.17 20.57 12.46
C ILE A 171 22.86 21.98 12.96
N ASP A 172 22.34 22.80 12.06
CA ASP A 172 21.94 24.17 12.34
C ASP A 172 20.41 24.22 12.43
N LEU A 173 19.87 24.81 13.49
CA LEU A 173 18.44 25.08 13.67
C LEU A 173 18.23 26.58 13.73
N PHE A 174 17.25 27.09 12.99
CA PHE A 174 17.03 28.51 12.84
C PHE A 174 15.54 28.87 12.86
N PHE A 175 15.19 29.93 13.60
CA PHE A 175 13.88 30.57 13.55
C PHE A 175 14.07 32.08 13.76
N GLU A 176 13.62 32.89 12.80
CA GLU A 176 13.58 34.35 12.89
C GLU A 176 12.24 34.82 13.46
N ASP A 177 12.26 35.83 14.33
CA ASP A 177 11.06 36.47 14.88
C ASP A 177 10.14 35.51 15.68
N ARG A 178 10.75 34.63 16.50
CA ARG A 178 10.03 33.71 17.38
C ARG A 178 9.47 34.45 18.59
N ASN A 179 8.26 34.09 19.03
CA ASN A 179 7.71 34.57 20.29
C ASN A 179 8.67 34.18 21.45
N PRO A 180 9.12 35.14 22.28
CA PRO A 180 10.02 34.89 23.41
C PRO A 180 9.52 33.84 24.42
N ASP A 181 8.22 33.61 24.51
CA ASP A 181 7.63 32.61 25.42
C ASP A 181 7.88 31.16 24.96
N LEU A 182 8.27 30.95 23.69
CA LEU A 182 8.48 29.64 23.06
C LEU A 182 9.96 29.24 22.93
N ILE A 183 10.86 29.90 23.66
CA ILE A 183 12.31 29.68 23.55
C ILE A 183 12.72 28.29 24.09
N GLU A 184 12.00 27.75 25.07
CA GLU A 184 12.35 26.49 25.74
C GLU A 184 12.05 25.23 24.89
N ASP A 185 11.39 25.38 23.74
CA ASP A 185 11.14 24.28 22.81
C ASP A 185 12.42 23.87 22.06
N LEU A 186 13.30 24.83 21.76
CA LEU A 186 14.54 24.57 21.02
C LEU A 186 15.51 23.62 21.78
N PRO A 187 15.85 23.85 23.07
CA PRO A 187 16.64 22.89 23.83
C PRO A 187 16.03 21.49 23.90
N ARG A 188 14.69 21.37 23.92
CA ARG A 188 14.01 20.06 23.93
C ARG A 188 14.19 19.34 22.61
N LEU A 189 13.97 20.03 21.49
CA LEU A 189 14.17 19.49 20.15
C LEU A 189 15.63 19.06 19.93
N ILE A 190 16.61 19.86 20.38
CA ILE A 190 18.03 19.52 20.24
C ILE A 190 18.39 18.23 20.97
N LYS A 191 17.84 18.00 22.17
CA LYS A 191 18.07 16.77 22.92
C LYS A 191 17.55 15.51 22.21
N GLN A 192 16.60 15.64 21.28
CA GLN A 192 16.08 14.54 20.49
C GLN A 192 16.87 14.30 19.19
N LEU A 193 17.77 15.21 18.80
CA LEU A 193 18.56 15.09 17.57
C LEU A 193 19.62 13.99 17.67
N VAL A 194 19.84 13.31 16.55
CA VAL A 194 20.90 12.32 16.39
C VAL A 194 21.56 12.50 15.02
N ALA A 195 22.89 12.58 15.01
CA ALA A 195 23.66 12.55 13.77
C ALA A 195 23.53 11.18 13.08
N ASN A 196 23.41 11.20 11.75
CA ASN A 196 23.27 10.02 10.90
C ASN A 196 24.04 10.21 9.58
N PRO A 197 25.40 10.21 9.62
CA PRO A 197 26.24 10.59 8.49
C PRO A 197 25.97 9.85 7.17
N ASP A 198 25.47 8.61 7.27
CA ASP A 198 25.24 7.70 6.16
C ASP A 198 23.77 7.63 5.72
N ASN A 199 22.88 8.47 6.29
CA ASN A 199 21.44 8.43 6.01
C ASN A 199 20.82 7.04 6.21
N ARG A 200 21.34 6.26 7.18
CA ARG A 200 20.79 4.93 7.45
C ARG A 200 19.39 5.05 8.02
N THR A 201 18.51 4.13 7.63
CA THR A 201 17.16 4.09 8.21
C THR A 201 17.27 3.77 9.70
N PRO A 202 16.82 4.66 10.61
CA PRO A 202 16.89 4.39 12.04
C PRO A 202 15.99 3.19 12.40
N THR A 203 16.32 2.47 13.45
CA THR A 203 15.48 1.40 14.00
C THR A 203 14.51 1.90 15.07
N GLU A 204 14.79 3.07 15.65
CA GLU A 204 13.95 3.71 16.65
C GLU A 204 12.94 4.70 16.03
N PRO A 205 11.80 4.94 16.69
CA PRO A 205 10.79 5.90 16.22
C PRO A 205 11.34 7.33 16.13
N GLY A 206 10.90 8.07 15.11
CA GLY A 206 11.34 9.43 14.87
C GLY A 206 11.22 9.88 13.41
N PHE A 207 11.77 11.06 13.14
CA PHE A 207 11.68 11.77 11.87
C PHE A 207 13.06 11.88 11.20
N CYS A 208 13.23 11.22 10.04
CA CYS A 208 14.44 11.26 9.22
C CYS A 208 14.58 12.54 8.41
N MET A 209 15.76 13.13 8.43
CA MET A 209 16.16 14.23 7.56
C MET A 209 17.53 13.94 6.95
N ASN A 210 18.07 14.88 6.17
CA ASN A 210 19.42 14.72 5.65
C ASN A 210 20.42 14.58 6.82
N ARG A 211 21.25 13.55 6.78
CA ARG A 211 22.37 13.24 7.68
C ARG A 211 22.05 13.28 9.18
N ALA A 212 20.77 13.27 9.56
CA ALA A 212 20.31 13.34 10.94
C ALA A 212 18.88 12.81 11.07
N TYR A 213 18.42 12.59 12.29
CA TYR A 213 17.01 12.36 12.59
C TYR A 213 16.67 12.88 13.98
N VAL A 214 15.38 13.11 14.22
CA VAL A 214 14.85 13.51 15.53
C VAL A 214 14.08 12.34 16.11
N ARG A 215 14.40 11.95 17.35
CA ARG A 215 13.71 10.89 18.08
C ARG A 215 12.32 11.34 18.53
N ASP A 216 11.41 10.39 18.58
CA ASP A 216 10.12 10.59 19.24
C ASP A 216 10.30 10.79 20.77
N PRO A 217 9.31 11.42 21.45
CA PRO A 217 8.01 11.84 20.94
C PRO A 217 8.07 13.15 20.16
N LEU A 218 7.44 13.17 18.98
CA LEU A 218 7.06 14.39 18.30
C LEU A 218 5.53 14.41 18.06
N GLY A 219 4.91 15.53 18.39
CA GLY A 219 3.49 15.77 18.22
C GLY A 219 3.14 16.40 16.88
N ALA A 220 1.88 16.28 16.46
CA ALA A 220 1.41 16.91 15.22
C ALA A 220 1.41 18.45 15.31
N ASP A 221 1.24 19.00 16.51
CA ASP A 221 1.37 20.42 16.83
C ASP A 221 2.77 20.98 16.52
N GLN A 222 3.79 20.13 16.61
CA GLN A 222 5.17 20.49 16.27
C GLN A 222 5.43 20.51 14.76
N ARG A 223 4.45 20.25 13.88
CA ARG A 223 4.55 20.45 12.42
C ARG A 223 5.88 20.00 11.79
N GLU A 224 6.00 18.70 11.60
CA GLU A 224 7.13 18.10 10.90
C GLU A 224 6.98 18.27 9.38
N GLN A 225 8.03 18.74 8.70
CA GLN A 225 8.06 18.84 7.24
C GLN A 225 9.42 18.41 6.68
N ILE A 226 9.39 17.73 5.54
CA ILE A 226 10.58 17.39 4.75
C ILE A 226 10.21 17.26 3.27
N MET A 227 11.16 17.61 2.41
CA MET A 227 11.09 17.36 0.98
C MET A 227 12.25 16.46 0.55
N MET A 228 11.95 15.44 -0.25
CA MET A 228 12.92 14.67 -1.02
C MET A 228 12.81 15.09 -2.49
N LEU A 229 13.94 15.39 -3.10
CA LEU A 229 14.11 15.56 -4.55
C LEU A 229 14.95 14.41 -5.08
N GLY A 230 14.53 13.82 -6.19
CA GLY A 230 15.22 12.72 -6.83
C GLY A 230 15.45 12.97 -8.32
N ARG A 231 16.65 12.67 -8.82
CA ARG A 231 17.00 12.78 -10.24
C ARG A 231 17.64 11.50 -10.74
N LEU A 232 17.45 11.19 -12.01
CA LEU A 232 18.11 10.05 -12.66
C LEU A 232 19.24 10.56 -13.56
N PRO A 233 20.50 10.22 -13.29
CA PRO A 233 21.62 10.65 -14.15
C PRO A 233 21.47 10.19 -15.61
N ASP A 234 20.95 8.96 -15.81
CA ASP A 234 20.73 8.38 -17.14
C ASP A 234 19.47 8.97 -17.84
N HIS A 235 18.61 9.68 -17.10
CA HIS A 235 17.36 10.29 -17.58
C HIS A 235 17.17 11.68 -16.93
N PRO A 236 17.98 12.69 -17.31
CA PRO A 236 18.04 13.98 -16.62
C PRO A 236 16.78 14.85 -16.78
N ASP A 237 15.86 14.46 -17.67
CA ASP A 237 14.54 15.07 -17.81
C ASP A 237 13.50 14.54 -16.82
N VAL A 238 13.86 13.52 -16.02
CA VAL A 238 13.00 12.85 -15.04
C VAL A 238 13.36 13.33 -13.63
N GLU A 239 12.35 13.85 -12.93
CA GLU A 239 12.47 14.33 -11.55
C GLU A 239 11.37 13.71 -10.68
N PHE A 240 11.73 13.37 -9.45
CA PHE A 240 10.83 12.93 -8.39
C PHE A 240 10.82 13.97 -7.28
N MET A 241 9.65 14.22 -6.71
CA MET A 241 9.51 15.07 -5.53
C MET A 241 8.59 14.37 -4.53
N PHE A 242 9.01 14.24 -3.28
CA PHE A 242 8.21 13.66 -2.21
C PHE A 242 8.21 14.59 -1.02
N ILE A 243 7.06 15.18 -0.72
CA ILE A 243 6.85 16.11 0.39
C ILE A 243 6.00 15.41 1.43
N VAL A 244 6.43 15.50 2.69
CA VAL A 244 5.69 15.02 3.85
C VAL A 244 5.60 16.17 4.85
N SER A 245 4.37 16.55 5.22
CA SER A 245 4.09 17.63 6.17
C SER A 245 2.99 17.23 7.16
N ALA A 246 3.34 17.00 8.42
CA ALA A 246 2.39 16.75 9.51
C ALA A 246 1.89 18.06 10.14
N GLY A 247 0.74 18.03 10.80
CA GLY A 247 0.24 19.20 11.55
C GLY A 247 -0.37 20.30 10.69
N LEU A 248 -0.61 20.03 9.40
CA LEU A 248 -1.28 20.95 8.50
C LEU A 248 -2.79 20.76 8.56
N LYS A 249 -3.52 21.88 8.51
CA LYS A 249 -4.96 21.85 8.30
C LYS A 249 -5.23 21.30 6.89
N PRO A 250 -6.04 20.23 6.74
CA PRO A 250 -6.30 19.64 5.44
C PRO A 250 -6.96 20.62 4.48
N GLU A 251 -6.53 20.62 3.23
CA GLU A 251 -7.18 21.37 2.16
C GLU A 251 -8.63 20.86 1.96
N PRO A 252 -9.62 21.75 1.77
CA PRO A 252 -11.02 21.34 1.56
C PRO A 252 -11.24 20.52 0.29
N HIS A 253 -10.39 20.71 -0.72
CA HIS A 253 -10.49 20.06 -2.02
C HIS A 253 -9.21 19.25 -2.29
N GLY A 254 -9.37 17.99 -2.71
CA GLY A 254 -8.27 17.13 -3.16
C GLY A 254 -7.69 17.56 -4.51
N VAL A 255 -6.59 16.93 -4.91
CA VAL A 255 -5.87 17.27 -6.15
C VAL A 255 -6.76 17.16 -7.39
N LEU A 256 -7.69 16.18 -7.44
CA LEU A 256 -8.55 15.99 -8.62
C LEU A 256 -9.50 17.17 -8.81
N ALA A 257 -10.19 17.58 -7.74
CA ALA A 257 -11.12 18.72 -7.77
C ALA A 257 -10.39 20.04 -8.07
N ARG A 258 -9.20 20.24 -7.48
CA ARG A 258 -8.38 21.43 -7.76
C ARG A 258 -7.89 21.45 -9.21
N ASN A 259 -7.52 20.30 -9.78
CA ASN A 259 -7.08 20.21 -11.17
C ASN A 259 -8.23 20.41 -12.16
N GLU A 260 -9.45 19.92 -11.85
CA GLU A 260 -10.63 20.23 -12.66
C GLU A 260 -10.93 21.73 -12.71
N ALA A 261 -10.86 22.42 -11.58
CA ALA A 261 -11.02 23.87 -11.54
C ALA A 261 -9.91 24.61 -12.31
N ALA A 262 -8.66 24.10 -12.25
CA ALA A 262 -7.55 24.66 -13.02
C ALA A 262 -7.75 24.47 -14.54
N ASP A 263 -8.22 23.29 -14.98
CA ASP A 263 -8.50 23.00 -16.39
C ASP A 263 -9.62 23.86 -16.98
N GLU A 264 -10.60 24.26 -16.17
CA GLU A 264 -11.67 25.18 -16.56
C GLU A 264 -11.18 26.61 -16.79
N ALA A 265 -10.08 27.01 -16.13
CA ALA A 265 -9.46 28.31 -16.32
C ALA A 265 -8.55 28.37 -17.57
N LEU A 266 -8.20 27.23 -18.17
CA LEU A 266 -7.35 27.16 -19.36
C LEU A 266 -8.09 27.57 -20.64
N SER A 267 -7.35 28.11 -21.61
CA SER A 267 -7.88 28.30 -22.95
C SER A 267 -8.19 26.94 -23.60
N MET A 268 -9.17 26.90 -24.50
CA MET A 268 -9.49 25.67 -25.25
C MET A 268 -8.28 25.09 -25.99
N ALA A 269 -7.36 25.94 -26.46
CA ALA A 269 -6.16 25.52 -27.17
C ALA A 269 -5.09 24.92 -26.25
N ASP A 270 -5.00 25.38 -24.99
CA ASP A 270 -4.08 24.80 -24.01
C ASP A 270 -4.65 23.50 -23.45
N ARG A 271 -5.97 23.42 -23.23
CA ARG A 271 -6.63 22.22 -22.72
C ARG A 271 -6.49 21.02 -23.67
N THR A 272 -6.46 21.23 -25.00
CA THR A 272 -6.23 20.13 -25.96
C THR A 272 -4.80 19.60 -25.97
N ARG A 273 -3.86 20.30 -25.33
CA ARG A 273 -2.46 19.86 -25.16
C ARG A 273 -2.25 18.98 -23.93
N ILE A 274 -3.27 18.82 -23.08
CA ILE A 274 -3.23 17.98 -21.88
C ILE A 274 -4.10 16.74 -22.13
N THR A 275 -3.53 15.57 -21.89
CA THR A 275 -4.24 14.29 -21.97
C THR A 275 -4.18 13.60 -20.62
N ARG A 276 -5.35 13.39 -19.99
CA ARG A 276 -5.44 12.62 -18.74
C ARG A 276 -5.23 11.14 -19.03
N LEU A 277 -4.19 10.56 -18.42
CA LEU A 277 -3.84 9.15 -18.47
C LEU A 277 -4.53 8.37 -17.34
N ARG A 278 -4.53 8.93 -16.12
CA ARG A 278 -5.26 8.42 -14.94
C ARG A 278 -5.74 9.59 -14.07
N ALA A 279 -6.92 9.44 -13.47
CA ALA A 279 -7.48 10.41 -12.53
C ALA A 279 -8.46 9.65 -11.62
N ALA A 280 -8.03 9.24 -10.43
CA ALA A 280 -8.84 8.44 -9.52
C ALA A 280 -8.29 8.44 -8.08
N PRO A 281 -9.12 8.13 -7.08
CA PRO A 281 -8.62 7.75 -5.75
C PRO A 281 -7.66 6.56 -5.85
N ARG A 282 -6.55 6.62 -5.12
CA ARG A 282 -5.52 5.56 -5.07
C ARG A 282 -4.96 5.46 -3.65
N GLU A 283 -5.09 4.28 -3.06
CA GLU A 283 -4.48 3.96 -1.77
C GLU A 283 -3.02 3.51 -1.98
N ILE A 284 -2.09 4.07 -1.21
CA ILE A 284 -0.68 3.69 -1.21
C ILE A 284 -0.19 3.64 0.24
N GLY A 285 0.45 2.55 0.64
CA GLY A 285 1.03 2.42 1.98
C GLY A 285 0.02 2.55 3.14
N GLY A 286 -1.26 2.24 2.89
CA GLY A 286 -2.35 2.42 3.85
C GLY A 286 -2.91 3.85 3.93
N LEU A 287 -2.41 4.77 3.10
CA LEU A 287 -2.92 6.14 3.01
C LEU A 287 -3.87 6.28 1.84
N ASN A 288 -5.06 6.83 2.12
CA ASN A 288 -6.05 7.16 1.10
C ASN A 288 -5.69 8.49 0.44
N GLY A 289 -5.24 8.44 -0.81
CA GLY A 289 -4.92 9.62 -1.60
C GLY A 289 -5.66 9.64 -2.94
N GLU A 290 -5.34 10.65 -3.72
CA GLU A 290 -5.83 10.85 -5.08
C GLU A 290 -4.65 10.85 -6.06
N GLU A 291 -4.81 10.16 -7.19
CA GLU A 291 -3.82 10.09 -8.26
C GLU A 291 -4.31 10.85 -9.49
N LEU A 292 -3.44 11.70 -10.02
CA LEU A 292 -3.56 12.35 -11.32
C LEU A 292 -2.31 12.07 -12.14
N ALA A 293 -2.48 11.49 -13.34
CA ALA A 293 -1.43 11.25 -14.30
C ALA A 293 -1.82 11.85 -15.65
N GLU A 294 -0.96 12.69 -16.20
CA GLU A 294 -1.22 13.47 -17.41
C GLU A 294 -0.02 13.42 -18.36
N LEU A 295 -0.32 13.41 -19.65
CA LEU A 295 0.60 13.71 -20.72
C LEU A 295 0.38 15.18 -21.12
N VAL A 296 1.46 15.95 -21.22
CA VAL A 296 1.45 17.35 -21.60
C VAL A 296 2.26 17.54 -22.87
N VAL A 297 1.67 18.23 -23.85
CA VAL A 297 2.33 18.63 -25.11
C VAL A 297 2.64 20.12 -25.08
N GLU A 298 3.90 20.43 -24.82
CA GLU A 298 4.39 21.79 -24.64
C GLU A 298 4.32 22.61 -25.93
N LYS A 299 4.43 23.94 -25.82
CA LYS A 299 4.33 24.85 -26.98
C LYS A 299 5.42 24.61 -28.03
N ASN A 300 6.56 24.05 -27.63
CA ASN A 300 7.63 23.61 -28.52
C ASN A 300 7.45 22.17 -29.03
N GLU A 301 6.25 21.59 -28.86
CA GLU A 301 5.87 20.22 -29.20
C GLU A 301 6.66 19.14 -28.44
N ALA A 302 7.38 19.52 -27.38
CA ALA A 302 7.95 18.56 -26.45
C ALA A 302 6.83 17.84 -25.69
N ARG A 303 6.95 16.51 -25.59
CA ARG A 303 6.03 15.67 -24.84
C ARG A 303 6.66 15.34 -23.49
N GLY A 304 5.94 15.62 -22.42
CA GLY A 304 6.32 15.31 -21.05
C GLY A 304 5.14 14.74 -20.28
N HIS A 305 5.42 14.20 -19.10
CA HIS A 305 4.39 13.65 -18.22
C HIS A 305 4.39 14.37 -16.88
N SER A 306 3.21 14.49 -16.28
CA SER A 306 2.99 14.96 -14.92
C SER A 306 2.26 13.86 -14.14
N PHE A 307 2.87 13.35 -13.09
CA PHE A 307 2.27 12.41 -12.16
C PHE A 307 2.21 13.05 -10.79
N TRP A 308 1.06 12.94 -10.14
CA TRP A 308 0.78 13.51 -8.84
C TRP A 308 -0.06 12.53 -8.05
N TRP A 309 0.42 12.15 -6.87
CA TRP A 309 -0.35 11.48 -5.85
C TRP A 309 -0.34 12.32 -4.58
N GLU A 310 -1.53 12.57 -4.02
CA GLU A 310 -1.68 13.43 -2.85
C GLU A 310 -2.60 12.84 -1.80
N VAL A 311 -2.20 13.00 -0.54
CA VAL A 311 -3.00 12.73 0.65
C VAL A 311 -3.20 14.06 1.37
N ASN A 312 -4.46 14.48 1.58
CA ASN A 312 -4.76 15.76 2.26
C ASN A 312 -4.23 15.79 3.70
N GLY A 313 -4.08 14.63 4.33
CA GLY A 313 -3.58 14.49 5.70
C GLY A 313 -4.62 14.82 6.76
N THR A 314 -4.14 14.94 7.99
CA THR A 314 -4.91 15.32 9.17
C THR A 314 -4.10 16.29 10.02
N GLU A 315 -4.80 17.14 10.76
CA GLU A 315 -4.15 18.16 11.61
C GLU A 315 -3.50 17.55 12.85
N ASN A 316 -4.05 16.46 13.40
CA ASN A 316 -3.69 15.96 14.73
C ASN A 316 -3.01 14.58 14.71
N ASN A 317 -2.59 14.06 13.56
CA ASN A 317 -1.95 12.74 13.47
C ASN A 317 -0.72 12.75 12.55
N VAL A 318 0.46 12.60 13.16
CA VAL A 318 1.76 12.54 12.47
C VAL A 318 1.91 11.37 11.50
N PHE A 319 1.10 10.32 11.63
CA PHE A 319 1.11 9.13 10.76
C PHE A 319 0.15 9.24 9.57
N VAL A 320 -0.71 10.28 9.55
CA VAL A 320 -1.53 10.63 8.39
C VAL A 320 -1.24 12.10 8.03
N PRO A 321 0.00 12.44 7.62
CA PRO A 321 0.36 13.80 7.26
C PRO A 321 -0.19 14.17 5.87
N HIS A 322 -0.06 15.44 5.51
CA HIS A 322 -0.14 15.85 4.12
C HIS A 322 1.04 15.23 3.36
N VAL A 323 0.74 14.51 2.28
CA VAL A 323 1.75 13.83 1.49
C VAL A 323 1.56 14.20 0.03
N VAL A 324 2.63 14.61 -0.63
CA VAL A 324 2.64 14.87 -2.07
C VAL A 324 3.79 14.10 -2.68
N PHE A 325 3.48 13.12 -3.53
CA PHE A 325 4.46 12.47 -4.39
C PHE A 325 4.23 12.89 -5.84
N ARG A 326 5.26 13.46 -6.46
CA ARG A 326 5.23 13.82 -7.88
C ARG A 326 6.37 13.18 -8.64
N MET A 327 6.07 12.85 -9.89
CA MET A 327 7.08 12.52 -10.89
C MET A 327 6.78 13.33 -12.14
N SER A 328 7.80 13.93 -12.74
CA SER A 328 7.66 14.60 -14.03
C SER A 328 8.71 14.12 -15.01
N THR A 329 8.37 14.14 -16.30
CA THR A 329 9.32 13.85 -17.39
C THR A 329 9.29 14.97 -18.43
N GLY A 330 10.36 15.08 -19.24
CA GLY A 330 10.44 16.12 -20.27
C GLY A 330 10.81 17.51 -19.77
N ASN A 331 11.50 17.62 -18.62
CA ASN A 331 12.01 18.89 -18.09
C ASN A 331 13.54 18.90 -18.04
N GLY A 332 14.20 19.55 -19.00
CA GLY A 332 15.66 19.64 -19.09
C GLY A 332 16.16 21.04 -18.76
N ASN A 333 16.90 21.21 -17.66
CA ASN A 333 17.44 22.51 -17.22
C ASN A 333 16.37 23.62 -17.14
N ARG A 334 15.21 23.31 -16.53
CA ARG A 334 14.04 24.21 -16.41
C ARG A 334 13.42 24.62 -17.74
N LYS A 335 13.62 23.82 -18.78
CA LYS A 335 13.02 24.02 -20.10
C LYS A 335 12.32 22.74 -20.55
N PRO A 336 11.17 22.86 -21.23
CA PRO A 336 10.55 21.71 -21.87
C PRO A 336 11.47 21.04 -22.89
N VAL A 337 11.72 19.75 -22.72
CA VAL A 337 12.46 18.89 -23.65
C VAL A 337 11.64 17.63 -23.92
N PRO A 338 11.78 16.96 -25.07
CA PRO A 338 11.11 15.68 -25.28
C PRO A 338 11.51 14.70 -24.18
N SER A 339 10.54 14.00 -23.61
CA SER A 339 10.83 13.03 -22.57
C SER A 339 11.75 11.92 -23.08
N SER A 340 12.69 11.50 -22.24
CA SER A 340 13.54 10.34 -22.51
C SER A 340 12.80 9.00 -22.33
N LEU A 341 11.63 9.00 -21.69
CA LEU A 341 10.80 7.82 -21.45
C LEU A 341 9.58 7.80 -22.37
N SER A 342 9.20 6.62 -22.83
CA SER A 342 7.90 6.40 -23.47
C SER A 342 6.75 6.58 -22.46
N ASP A 343 5.53 6.79 -22.95
CA ASP A 343 4.33 6.92 -22.13
C ASP A 343 4.16 5.70 -21.19
N GLY A 344 4.38 4.48 -21.72
CA GLY A 344 4.29 3.24 -20.94
C GLY A 344 5.43 3.06 -19.94
N ALA A 345 6.67 3.43 -20.30
CA ALA A 345 7.80 3.37 -19.38
C ALA A 345 7.67 4.40 -18.23
N ALA A 346 7.19 5.60 -18.52
CA ALA A 346 6.91 6.63 -17.51
C ALA A 346 5.83 6.16 -16.53
N LEU A 347 4.70 5.64 -17.02
CA LEU A 347 3.64 5.06 -16.18
C LEU A 347 4.16 3.88 -15.32
N GLY A 348 4.96 3.00 -15.91
CA GLY A 348 5.53 1.85 -15.19
C GLY A 348 6.53 2.25 -14.11
N MET A 349 7.36 3.27 -14.36
CA MET A 349 8.27 3.82 -13.38
C MET A 349 7.51 4.47 -12.21
N TRP A 350 6.50 5.28 -12.54
CA TRP A 350 5.60 5.88 -11.57
C TRP A 350 4.97 4.83 -10.66
N ASP A 351 4.40 3.77 -11.22
CA ASP A 351 3.76 2.70 -10.44
C ASP A 351 4.73 1.97 -9.53
N LYS A 352 5.95 1.69 -10.03
CA LYS A 352 6.97 0.97 -9.28
C LYS A 352 7.45 1.75 -8.06
N ILE A 353 7.72 3.05 -8.21
CA ILE A 353 8.23 3.90 -7.12
C ILE A 353 7.08 4.26 -6.16
N SER A 354 5.96 4.75 -6.66
CA SER A 354 4.82 5.15 -5.82
C SER A 354 4.32 4.00 -4.94
N ALA A 355 4.20 2.78 -5.49
CA ALA A 355 3.74 1.62 -4.73
C ALA A 355 4.70 1.18 -3.60
N SER A 356 5.92 1.69 -3.56
CA SER A 356 6.89 1.41 -2.49
C SER A 356 6.76 2.35 -1.28
N ILE A 357 6.00 3.44 -1.40
CA ILE A 357 5.81 4.41 -0.31
C ILE A 357 5.07 3.73 0.84
N ARG A 358 5.65 3.80 2.03
CA ARG A 358 5.14 3.15 3.25
C ARG A 358 5.61 3.86 4.50
N LEU A 359 4.84 3.79 5.57
CA LEU A 359 5.30 4.21 6.90
C LEU A 359 6.47 3.33 7.36
N ARG A 360 7.46 3.93 8.01
CA ARG A 360 8.58 3.21 8.63
C ARG A 360 8.04 2.46 9.85
N SER A 361 8.07 1.13 9.81
CA SER A 361 7.67 0.27 10.93
C SER A 361 8.61 0.49 12.12
N VAL A 362 8.04 0.65 13.32
CA VAL A 362 8.77 0.99 14.55
C VAL A 362 9.08 -0.24 15.43
N GLU A 363 8.66 -1.43 15.02
CA GLU A 363 9.08 -2.64 15.74
C GLU A 363 10.54 -2.98 15.43
N PRO A 364 11.35 -3.35 16.44
CA PRO A 364 12.62 -3.98 16.18
C PRO A 364 12.31 -5.21 15.34
N VAL A 365 13.01 -5.33 14.20
CA VAL A 365 13.00 -6.54 13.40
C VAL A 365 13.59 -7.65 14.26
N ALA A 366 12.77 -8.25 15.14
CA ALA A 366 12.79 -9.68 15.25
C ALA A 366 12.62 -10.15 13.82
N SER A 367 13.62 -10.86 13.32
CA SER A 367 13.61 -11.52 12.02
C SER A 367 12.40 -12.44 11.93
N ARG A 368 11.22 -11.86 11.69
CA ARG A 368 10.17 -12.50 10.93
C ARG A 368 10.80 -12.65 9.57
N ALA A 369 11.16 -13.90 9.28
CA ALA A 369 11.40 -14.33 7.92
C ALA A 369 10.36 -13.64 7.06
N ILE A 370 10.85 -12.82 6.11
CA ILE A 370 10.03 -12.28 5.04
C ILE A 370 9.35 -13.51 4.46
N ASP A 371 8.05 -13.68 4.72
CA ASP A 371 7.26 -14.57 3.92
C ASP A 371 7.41 -14.03 2.50
N ALA A 372 8.14 -14.80 1.69
CA ALA A 372 8.48 -14.43 0.34
C ALA A 372 7.22 -13.94 -0.39
N PRO A 373 7.32 -12.91 -1.25
CA PRO A 373 6.18 -12.46 -2.04
C PRO A 373 5.53 -13.68 -2.69
N THR A 374 4.26 -13.92 -2.35
CA THR A 374 3.52 -15.08 -2.84
C THR A 374 3.54 -15.05 -4.36
N THR A 375 4.13 -16.08 -4.97
CA THR A 375 4.34 -16.14 -6.44
C THR A 375 3.01 -15.91 -7.17
N PRO A 376 2.87 -14.93 -8.08
CA PRO A 376 1.57 -14.64 -8.67
C PRO A 376 0.98 -15.84 -9.41
N LEU A 377 -0.35 -16.00 -9.33
CA LEU A 377 -1.08 -16.96 -10.15
C LEU A 377 -0.78 -16.70 -11.63
N GLY A 378 -0.55 -17.77 -12.37
CA GLY A 378 -0.14 -17.73 -13.77
C GLY A 378 1.37 -17.82 -14.01
N THR A 379 2.19 -17.85 -12.95
CA THR A 379 3.62 -18.17 -13.03
C THR A 379 3.83 -19.58 -13.62
N TYR A 380 4.85 -19.73 -14.47
CA TYR A 380 5.24 -21.01 -15.05
C TYR A 380 6.52 -21.54 -14.39
N ALA A 381 6.61 -22.86 -14.24
CA ALA A 381 7.82 -23.58 -13.83
C ALA A 381 8.00 -24.84 -14.69
N SER A 382 9.24 -25.22 -14.97
CA SER A 382 9.55 -26.36 -15.84
C SER A 382 9.90 -27.61 -15.03
N ALA A 383 9.60 -28.80 -15.57
CA ALA A 383 9.98 -30.06 -14.95
C ALA A 383 11.49 -30.13 -14.65
N GLY A 384 11.82 -30.59 -13.44
CA GLY A 384 13.17 -30.64 -12.89
C GLY A 384 13.67 -29.34 -12.23
N GLU A 385 12.90 -28.25 -12.27
CA GLU A 385 13.17 -27.04 -11.45
C GLU A 385 12.55 -27.20 -10.06
N SER A 386 13.08 -26.51 -9.05
CA SER A 386 12.46 -26.43 -7.73
C SER A 386 11.19 -25.59 -7.79
N CYS A 387 10.11 -26.09 -7.20
CA CYS A 387 8.81 -25.43 -7.17
C CYS A 387 8.92 -24.07 -6.44
N PRO A 388 8.61 -22.94 -7.10
CA PRO A 388 8.80 -21.62 -6.52
C PRO A 388 7.77 -21.31 -5.42
N GLU A 389 6.61 -21.97 -5.45
CA GLU A 389 5.51 -21.73 -4.51
C GLU A 389 4.60 -22.94 -4.34
N SER A 390 4.14 -23.16 -3.10
CA SER A 390 3.17 -24.23 -2.82
C SER A 390 1.82 -23.89 -3.43
N GLY A 391 1.25 -24.80 -4.22
CA GLY A 391 -0.05 -24.55 -4.85
C GLY A 391 -0.48 -25.64 -5.81
N TRP A 392 -1.65 -25.45 -6.42
CA TRP A 392 -2.13 -26.27 -7.52
C TRP A 392 -1.53 -25.77 -8.83
N TRP A 393 -0.79 -26.65 -9.49
CA TRP A 393 -0.13 -26.43 -10.76
C TRP A 393 -0.87 -27.19 -11.87
N LEU A 394 -1.13 -26.52 -12.99
CA LEU A 394 -1.76 -27.06 -14.18
C LEU A 394 -0.68 -27.49 -15.18
N CYS A 395 -0.68 -28.77 -15.57
CA CYS A 395 0.21 -29.31 -16.59
C CYS A 395 -0.17 -28.77 -17.99
N GLY A 396 0.80 -28.16 -18.67
CA GLY A 396 0.66 -27.60 -20.02
C GLY A 396 0.72 -28.63 -21.15
N ASP A 397 1.24 -29.83 -20.87
CA ASP A 397 1.36 -30.92 -21.88
C ASP A 397 0.10 -31.80 -21.97
N GLY A 398 -0.86 -31.62 -21.04
CA GLY A 398 -2.15 -32.32 -21.03
C GLY A 398 -3.25 -31.56 -21.79
N GLY A 399 -4.20 -32.29 -22.38
CA GLY A 399 -5.32 -31.72 -23.15
C GLY A 399 -5.61 -32.49 -24.44
N ASN A 400 -6.68 -32.11 -25.15
CA ASN A 400 -7.06 -32.68 -26.47
C ASN A 400 -7.11 -34.22 -26.53
N GLY A 401 -7.62 -34.86 -25.47
CA GLY A 401 -7.79 -36.32 -25.42
C GLY A 401 -6.57 -37.10 -24.89
N ILE A 402 -5.50 -36.41 -24.48
CA ILE A 402 -4.34 -36.99 -23.79
C ILE A 402 -4.47 -36.71 -22.29
N GLY A 403 -4.57 -37.77 -21.49
CA GLY A 403 -4.60 -37.68 -20.03
C GLY A 403 -3.20 -37.44 -19.44
N VAL A 404 -3.14 -37.01 -18.19
CA VAL A 404 -1.89 -36.90 -17.42
C VAL A 404 -2.02 -37.80 -16.20
N LEU A 405 -1.06 -38.69 -15.97
CA LEU A 405 -1.04 -39.52 -14.77
C LEU A 405 -0.92 -38.62 -13.52
N GLY A 406 -1.79 -38.83 -12.52
CA GLY A 406 -1.92 -37.92 -11.38
C GLY A 406 -2.88 -36.73 -11.61
N GLY A 407 -3.46 -36.63 -12.80
CA GLY A 407 -4.40 -35.57 -13.19
C GLY A 407 -3.72 -34.34 -13.75
N GLN A 408 -4.48 -33.54 -14.50
CA GLN A 408 -3.94 -32.35 -15.17
C GLN A 408 -3.62 -31.19 -14.20
N ARG A 409 -4.24 -31.19 -13.00
CA ARG A 409 -3.94 -30.26 -11.92
C ARG A 409 -3.42 -31.03 -10.72
N GLN A 410 -2.23 -30.68 -10.25
CA GLN A 410 -1.58 -31.37 -9.14
C GLN A 410 -1.08 -30.35 -8.11
N TYR A 411 -1.16 -30.70 -6.84
CA TYR A 411 -0.63 -29.86 -5.77
C TYR A 411 0.86 -30.18 -5.59
N ILE A 412 1.70 -29.15 -5.68
CA ILE A 412 3.16 -29.27 -5.53
C ILE A 412 3.59 -28.31 -4.43
N LYS A 413 4.44 -28.77 -3.51
CA LYS A 413 4.93 -27.92 -2.41
C LYS A 413 6.17 -27.15 -2.86
N LYS A 414 6.30 -25.93 -2.37
CA LYS A 414 7.49 -25.09 -2.55
C LYS A 414 8.75 -25.89 -2.18
N GLY A 415 9.74 -25.85 -3.07
CA GLY A 415 11.00 -26.59 -2.92
C GLY A 415 11.00 -28.00 -3.51
N ASP A 416 9.84 -28.65 -3.70
CA ASP A 416 9.78 -29.94 -4.39
C ASP A 416 10.17 -29.79 -5.87
N LEU A 417 10.78 -30.80 -6.47
CA LEU A 417 11.07 -30.77 -7.91
C LEU A 417 9.77 -30.88 -8.71
N MET A 418 9.62 -29.99 -9.70
CA MET A 418 8.50 -30.03 -10.63
C MET A 418 8.54 -31.35 -11.43
N PRO A 419 7.46 -32.15 -11.46
CA PRO A 419 7.48 -33.48 -12.07
C PRO A 419 7.46 -33.40 -13.60
N GLN A 420 8.15 -34.34 -14.25
CA GLN A 420 7.96 -34.58 -15.68
C GLN A 420 6.63 -35.34 -15.86
N ALA A 421 5.73 -34.82 -16.69
CA ALA A 421 4.40 -35.43 -16.82
C ALA A 421 4.47 -36.71 -17.65
N LEU A 422 3.91 -37.80 -17.10
CA LEU A 422 3.63 -39.02 -17.84
C LEU A 422 2.28 -38.89 -18.54
N LEU A 423 2.30 -38.79 -19.86
CA LEU A 423 1.14 -38.58 -20.71
C LEU A 423 0.47 -39.91 -21.03
N LEU A 424 -0.86 -39.94 -20.92
CA LEU A 424 -1.73 -41.10 -21.13
C LEU A 424 -2.56 -40.86 -22.40
N PRO A 425 -2.02 -41.17 -23.60
CA PRO A 425 -2.78 -41.05 -24.84
C PRO A 425 -3.95 -42.02 -24.87
N GLN A 426 -4.89 -41.81 -25.80
CA GLN A 426 -6.00 -42.74 -25.96
C GLN A 426 -5.49 -44.14 -26.35
N PRO A 427 -5.91 -45.20 -25.64
CA PRO A 427 -5.52 -46.55 -25.99
C PRO A 427 -6.17 -46.96 -27.32
N SER A 428 -5.39 -47.65 -28.15
CA SER A 428 -5.87 -48.31 -29.37
C SER A 428 -6.86 -49.43 -29.04
N LEU A 429 -7.63 -49.89 -30.04
CA LEU A 429 -8.60 -50.97 -29.86
C LEU A 429 -7.96 -52.27 -29.31
N TRP A 430 -6.73 -52.57 -29.72
CA TRP A 430 -5.99 -53.74 -29.28
C TRP A 430 -5.52 -53.63 -27.81
N GLU A 431 -5.06 -52.45 -27.41
CA GLU A 431 -4.67 -52.16 -26.03
C GLU A 431 -5.89 -52.16 -25.09
N ARG A 432 -7.03 -51.65 -25.54
CA ARG A 432 -8.32 -51.73 -24.80
C ARG A 432 -8.75 -53.17 -24.56
N MET A 433 -8.63 -54.06 -25.56
CA MET A 433 -8.95 -55.49 -25.39
C MET A 433 -8.04 -56.20 -24.38
N ARG A 434 -6.80 -55.72 -24.21
CA ARG A 434 -5.82 -56.29 -23.27
C ARG A 434 -5.77 -55.58 -21.93
N GLY A 435 -6.59 -54.54 -21.73
CA GLY A 435 -6.56 -53.71 -20.52
C GLY A 435 -5.25 -52.92 -20.33
N LEU A 436 -4.53 -52.64 -21.42
CA LEU A 436 -3.27 -51.90 -21.39
C LEU A 436 -3.53 -50.41 -21.63
N GLN A 437 -2.97 -49.54 -20.79
CA GLN A 437 -3.00 -48.09 -20.97
C GLN A 437 -1.62 -47.62 -21.42
N PRO A 438 -1.44 -47.13 -22.67
CA PRO A 438 -0.17 -46.58 -23.11
C PRO A 438 0.17 -45.32 -22.32
N SER A 439 1.45 -45.14 -22.06
CA SER A 439 2.00 -43.97 -21.36
C SER A 439 3.38 -43.59 -21.91
N TYR A 440 3.66 -42.30 -22.05
CA TYR A 440 4.98 -41.82 -22.46
C TYR A 440 5.33 -40.49 -21.79
N GLU A 441 6.63 -40.19 -21.66
CA GLU A 441 7.12 -38.87 -21.23
C GLU A 441 7.57 -38.07 -22.44
N SER A 442 7.25 -36.77 -22.46
CA SER A 442 7.76 -35.87 -23.49
C SER A 442 9.27 -35.72 -23.38
N LYS A 443 9.96 -35.54 -24.52
CA LYS A 443 11.39 -35.19 -24.53
C LYS A 443 11.64 -33.75 -24.07
N ASN A 444 10.64 -32.88 -24.19
CA ASN A 444 10.70 -31.52 -23.69
C ASN A 444 10.29 -31.49 -22.22
N ARG A 445 10.88 -30.57 -21.45
CA ARG A 445 10.49 -30.36 -20.05
C ARG A 445 9.03 -29.93 -19.98
N THR A 446 8.24 -30.62 -19.16
CA THR A 446 6.83 -30.26 -18.95
C THR A 446 6.72 -28.87 -18.33
N SER A 447 5.89 -28.02 -18.93
CA SER A 447 5.56 -26.71 -18.36
C SER A 447 4.36 -26.81 -17.41
N TRP A 448 4.50 -26.24 -16.23
CA TRP A 448 3.45 -26.20 -15.21
C TRP A 448 3.10 -24.75 -14.91
N LYS A 449 1.79 -24.44 -14.84
CA LYS A 449 1.27 -23.11 -14.53
C LYS A 449 0.61 -23.08 -13.16
N LEU A 450 1.00 -22.17 -12.28
CA LEU A 450 0.36 -22.00 -10.97
C LEU A 450 -1.06 -21.44 -11.16
N VAL A 451 -2.07 -22.14 -10.63
CA VAL A 451 -3.49 -21.77 -10.81
C VAL A 451 -4.25 -21.58 -9.50
N ASP A 452 -3.73 -22.03 -8.36
CA ASP A 452 -4.32 -21.77 -7.04
C ASP A 452 -3.27 -21.91 -5.93
N HIS A 453 -3.28 -21.03 -4.92
CA HIS A 453 -2.39 -21.10 -3.75
C HIS A 453 -2.91 -22.04 -2.65
N ARG A 454 -4.19 -22.40 -2.68
CA ARG A 454 -4.81 -23.12 -1.56
C ARG A 454 -4.40 -24.58 -1.54
N ALA A 455 -4.07 -25.10 -0.35
CA ALA A 455 -3.85 -26.53 -0.14
C ALA A 455 -5.12 -27.38 -0.33
N ARG A 456 -6.32 -26.78 -0.36
CA ARG A 456 -7.61 -27.47 -0.52
C ARG A 456 -8.25 -27.14 -1.88
N LYS A 457 -8.80 -28.17 -2.55
CA LYS A 457 -9.50 -28.05 -3.84
C LYS A 457 -10.76 -27.18 -3.68
N ARG A 458 -10.97 -26.22 -4.58
CA ARG A 458 -12.22 -25.41 -4.66
C ARG A 458 -13.38 -26.34 -5.03
N LEU A 459 -14.36 -26.47 -4.15
CA LEU A 459 -15.72 -26.86 -4.56
C LEU A 459 -16.36 -25.60 -5.16
N GLU A 460 -16.88 -25.70 -6.38
CA GLU A 460 -17.57 -24.59 -7.02
C GLU A 460 -18.75 -24.14 -6.15
N SER A 461 -18.84 -22.83 -5.89
CA SER A 461 -20.02 -22.25 -5.26
C SER A 461 -21.20 -22.41 -6.20
N PRO A 462 -22.35 -22.97 -5.77
CA PRO A 462 -23.54 -22.95 -6.60
C PRO A 462 -23.96 -21.50 -6.86
N LEU A 463 -24.37 -21.21 -8.09
CA LEU A 463 -24.96 -19.95 -8.51
C LEU A 463 -26.06 -19.54 -7.51
N PRO A 464 -26.13 -18.26 -7.08
CA PRO A 464 -27.18 -17.82 -6.19
C PRO A 464 -28.54 -17.95 -6.90
N LEU A 465 -29.39 -18.85 -6.40
CA LEU A 465 -30.79 -18.93 -6.80
C LEU A 465 -31.55 -17.77 -6.13
N ALA A 466 -32.43 -17.13 -6.89
CA ALA A 466 -33.29 -16.06 -6.38
C ALA A 466 -34.15 -16.53 -5.20
N LYS A 467 -34.40 -15.63 -4.23
CA LYS A 467 -35.26 -15.90 -3.07
C LYS A 467 -36.62 -16.41 -3.52
N ALA A 468 -37.01 -17.59 -3.05
CA ALA A 468 -38.35 -18.11 -3.24
C ALA A 468 -39.35 -17.28 -2.41
N THR A 469 -40.37 -16.72 -3.08
CA THR A 469 -41.52 -16.09 -2.45
C THR A 469 -42.32 -17.15 -1.70
N ALA A 470 -42.49 -17.01 -0.40
CA ALA A 470 -43.33 -17.92 0.39
C ALA A 470 -44.81 -17.69 0.08
N PRO A 471 -45.63 -18.74 -0.07
CA PRO A 471 -47.08 -18.62 -0.11
C PRO A 471 -47.64 -18.31 1.30
N PRO A 472 -48.84 -17.72 1.41
CA PRO A 472 -49.41 -17.28 2.68
C PRO A 472 -50.08 -18.43 3.44
N GLY A 473 -49.97 -18.37 4.78
CA GLY A 473 -50.61 -19.29 5.74
C GLY A 473 -49.69 -20.45 6.12
N THR A 474 -49.46 -20.80 7.39
CA THR A 474 -50.27 -20.68 8.61
C THR A 474 -49.32 -20.52 9.79
N ALA A 475 -49.57 -19.50 10.61
CA ALA A 475 -48.96 -19.38 11.93
C ALA A 475 -49.52 -20.50 12.82
N VAL A 476 -48.64 -21.27 13.44
CA VAL A 476 -48.94 -22.02 14.66
C VAL A 476 -48.01 -21.44 15.72
N GLU A 477 -48.58 -20.64 16.62
CA GLU A 477 -47.96 -20.24 17.87
C GLU A 477 -47.68 -21.48 18.72
N VAL A 478 -46.42 -21.64 19.16
CA VAL A 478 -46.12 -22.38 20.38
C VAL A 478 -45.27 -21.45 21.23
N GLY A 479 -45.78 -21.15 22.42
CA GLY A 479 -45.40 -20.04 23.28
C GLY A 479 -43.95 -20.04 23.76
N ILE A 480 -43.47 -18.83 23.97
CA ILE A 480 -42.29 -18.46 24.74
C ILE A 480 -42.56 -18.74 26.22
N PRO A 481 -41.53 -19.14 26.99
CA PRO A 481 -41.39 -18.68 28.36
C PRO A 481 -40.18 -17.74 28.46
N ASP A 482 -40.45 -16.51 28.86
CA ASP A 482 -39.48 -15.59 29.45
C ASP A 482 -39.00 -16.16 30.79
N GLY A 483 -37.70 -16.01 31.08
CA GLY A 483 -37.17 -16.33 32.39
C GLY A 483 -35.67 -16.64 32.38
N ALA A 484 -34.88 -15.63 32.71
CA ALA A 484 -33.49 -15.81 33.12
C ALA A 484 -33.41 -16.68 34.38
N ASP A 485 -32.82 -17.87 34.27
CA ASP A 485 -32.03 -18.46 35.36
C ASP A 485 -30.98 -19.45 34.83
N GLY A 486 -29.79 -19.40 35.42
CA GLY A 486 -28.54 -20.00 34.96
C GLY A 486 -28.47 -21.51 35.07
N THR A 487 -29.23 -22.23 34.25
CA THR A 487 -29.06 -23.69 34.14
C THR A 487 -27.96 -24.00 33.12
N ARG A 488 -26.73 -24.27 33.60
CA ARG A 488 -25.65 -24.80 32.76
C ARG A 488 -26.14 -26.06 32.04
N ALA A 489 -26.17 -26.05 30.70
CA ALA A 489 -26.56 -27.22 29.92
C ALA A 489 -25.66 -28.41 30.29
N ALA A 490 -26.25 -29.47 30.83
CA ALA A 490 -25.52 -30.67 31.20
C ALA A 490 -25.18 -31.51 29.96
N ILE A 491 -24.11 -32.30 30.04
CA ILE A 491 -23.79 -33.29 29.00
C ILE A 491 -25.02 -34.21 28.83
N GLY A 492 -25.47 -34.36 27.59
CA GLY A 492 -26.69 -35.05 27.22
C GLY A 492 -27.88 -34.14 26.87
N THR A 493 -27.76 -32.81 27.04
CA THR A 493 -28.80 -31.84 26.63
C THR A 493 -29.03 -31.88 25.13
N PHE A 494 -30.29 -31.74 24.68
CA PHE A 494 -30.67 -31.69 23.27
C PHE A 494 -31.07 -30.27 22.85
N SER A 495 -30.71 -29.88 21.62
CA SER A 495 -31.17 -28.63 21.01
C SER A 495 -31.42 -28.83 19.51
N SER A 496 -32.43 -28.17 18.97
CA SER A 496 -32.88 -28.37 17.59
C SER A 496 -32.18 -27.43 16.61
N THR A 497 -32.12 -27.84 15.34
CA THR A 497 -31.65 -27.00 14.24
C THR A 497 -32.36 -25.65 14.23
N GLY A 498 -31.58 -24.58 14.12
CA GLY A 498 -32.05 -23.20 14.06
C GLY A 498 -32.26 -22.54 15.42
N ILE A 499 -31.98 -23.24 16.53
CA ILE A 499 -31.97 -22.66 17.88
C ILE A 499 -30.54 -22.27 18.26
N ALA A 500 -30.42 -21.18 19.01
CA ALA A 500 -29.14 -20.73 19.59
C ALA A 500 -28.60 -21.81 20.53
N CYS A 501 -27.34 -22.18 20.33
CA CYS A 501 -26.69 -23.24 21.08
C CYS A 501 -26.66 -22.88 22.59
N PRO A 502 -27.20 -23.73 23.48
CA PRO A 502 -27.35 -23.36 24.90
C PRO A 502 -26.04 -23.41 25.70
N ALA A 503 -24.99 -24.06 25.18
CA ALA A 503 -23.66 -24.07 25.80
C ALA A 503 -22.55 -24.35 24.78
N SER A 504 -21.38 -23.73 25.01
CA SER A 504 -20.18 -23.99 24.21
C SER A 504 -19.68 -25.42 24.44
N GLY A 505 -19.53 -26.21 23.38
CA GLY A 505 -19.13 -27.60 23.50
C GLY A 505 -19.20 -28.39 22.21
N TRP A 506 -18.89 -29.68 22.29
CA TRP A 506 -19.00 -30.65 21.21
C TRP A 506 -20.40 -31.26 21.22
N TRP A 507 -21.15 -31.04 20.14
CA TRP A 507 -22.49 -31.56 19.94
C TRP A 507 -22.52 -32.59 18.83
N ARG A 508 -23.22 -33.70 19.04
CA ARG A 508 -23.41 -34.76 18.06
C ARG A 508 -24.81 -34.70 17.48
N CYS A 509 -24.93 -34.86 16.17
CA CYS A 509 -26.24 -35.03 15.55
C CYS A 509 -26.82 -36.40 15.95
N GLU A 510 -28.06 -36.42 16.43
CA GLU A 510 -28.71 -37.66 16.88
C GLU A 510 -29.12 -38.59 15.74
N GLU A 511 -29.24 -38.04 14.53
CA GLU A 511 -29.59 -38.82 13.36
C GLU A 511 -28.38 -39.68 12.94
N SER A 512 -28.44 -40.97 13.23
CA SER A 512 -27.33 -41.92 13.03
C SER A 512 -26.86 -42.04 11.58
N HIS A 513 -27.67 -41.60 10.62
CA HIS A 513 -27.37 -41.60 9.19
C HIS A 513 -26.93 -40.22 8.66
N ALA A 514 -26.82 -39.21 9.53
CA ALA A 514 -26.31 -37.91 9.17
C ALA A 514 -24.78 -37.93 9.06
N LEU A 515 -24.26 -37.23 8.06
CA LEU A 515 -22.84 -37.12 7.76
C LEU A 515 -22.09 -36.15 8.69
N ASP A 516 -22.82 -35.35 9.48
CA ASP A 516 -22.23 -34.26 10.26
C ASP A 516 -21.47 -34.72 11.53
N GLY A 517 -21.71 -35.93 12.02
CA GLY A 517 -20.99 -36.49 13.17
C GLY A 517 -21.08 -35.63 14.43
N THR A 518 -19.93 -35.39 15.08
CA THR A 518 -19.80 -34.53 16.28
C THR A 518 -19.03 -33.26 15.93
N ARG A 519 -19.60 -32.09 16.22
CA ARG A 519 -19.06 -30.77 15.85
C ARG A 519 -19.08 -29.84 17.05
N TRP A 520 -18.12 -28.93 17.12
CA TRP A 520 -18.08 -27.92 18.17
C TRP A 520 -18.97 -26.72 17.81
N PHE A 521 -19.71 -26.22 18.79
CA PHE A 521 -20.52 -25.00 18.67
C PHE A 521 -20.31 -24.10 19.89
N ALA A 522 -20.28 -22.79 19.66
CA ALA A 522 -20.22 -21.78 20.72
C ALA A 522 -21.63 -21.54 21.27
N GLN A 523 -21.73 -21.21 22.56
CA GLN A 523 -22.99 -20.75 23.16
C GLN A 523 -23.51 -19.54 22.37
N GLY A 524 -24.80 -19.55 22.04
CA GLY A 524 -25.44 -18.52 21.22
C GLY A 524 -25.42 -18.77 19.71
N SER A 525 -24.52 -19.64 19.18
CA SER A 525 -24.48 -19.88 17.73
C SER A 525 -25.64 -20.75 17.26
N LEU A 526 -26.23 -20.45 16.10
CA LEU A 526 -27.34 -21.25 15.58
C LEU A 526 -26.89 -22.65 15.15
N LEU A 527 -27.60 -23.69 15.62
CA LEU A 527 -27.30 -25.07 15.25
C LEU A 527 -27.76 -25.38 13.81
N PRO A 528 -26.90 -25.97 12.97
CA PRO A 528 -27.22 -26.19 11.56
C PRO A 528 -28.19 -27.38 11.34
N PRO A 529 -28.81 -27.48 10.15
CA PRO A 529 -29.51 -28.71 9.73
C PRO A 529 -28.52 -29.86 9.53
N ALA A 530 -28.99 -31.09 9.72
CA ALA A 530 -28.21 -32.29 9.48
C ALA A 530 -28.24 -32.70 8.00
N THR A 531 -27.13 -33.23 7.52
CA THR A 531 -26.83 -33.56 6.14
C THR A 531 -26.90 -35.08 5.97
N PHE A 532 -27.72 -35.53 5.04
CA PHE A 532 -27.91 -36.96 4.73
C PHE A 532 -27.47 -37.25 3.31
N ALA A 533 -26.80 -38.39 3.09
CA ALA A 533 -26.52 -38.87 1.75
C ALA A 533 -27.82 -39.30 1.05
N VAL A 534 -27.99 -38.92 -0.22
CA VAL A 534 -29.10 -39.39 -1.05
C VAL A 534 -28.65 -40.63 -1.80
N ALA A 535 -29.38 -41.74 -1.64
CA ALA A 535 -29.05 -42.99 -2.33
C ALA A 535 -29.17 -42.82 -3.86
N PRO A 536 -28.23 -43.36 -4.65
CA PRO A 536 -28.30 -43.32 -6.11
C PRO A 536 -29.51 -44.12 -6.59
N GLY A 537 -30.48 -43.44 -7.19
CA GLY A 537 -31.70 -44.05 -7.74
C GLY A 537 -32.99 -43.28 -7.48
N ILE A 538 -33.03 -42.41 -6.46
CA ILE A 538 -34.26 -41.67 -6.09
C ILE A 538 -34.62 -40.57 -7.12
N PHE A 539 -33.62 -40.02 -7.82
CA PHE A 539 -33.81 -38.95 -8.80
C PHE A 539 -33.40 -39.33 -10.24
N GLY A 540 -33.20 -40.62 -10.52
CA GLY A 540 -32.68 -41.09 -11.81
C GLY A 540 -31.22 -40.66 -12.07
N ASN A 541 -30.54 -41.33 -13.01
CA ASN A 541 -29.13 -41.07 -13.36
C ASN A 541 -28.97 -39.79 -14.19
N ALA A 542 -29.39 -38.65 -13.64
CA ALA A 542 -29.12 -37.34 -14.21
C ALA A 542 -27.79 -36.80 -13.66
N SER A 543 -26.91 -36.36 -14.57
CA SER A 543 -25.68 -35.64 -14.25
C SER A 543 -26.02 -34.29 -13.63
N GLY A 544 -26.15 -34.26 -12.29
CA GLY A 544 -26.59 -33.09 -11.52
C GLY A 544 -27.46 -33.40 -10.31
N ALA A 545 -27.82 -34.67 -10.05
CA ALA A 545 -28.62 -35.02 -8.88
C ALA A 545 -27.88 -34.69 -7.56
N PRO A 546 -28.56 -34.06 -6.57
CA PRO A 546 -27.93 -33.70 -5.31
C PRO A 546 -27.49 -34.95 -4.54
N GLN A 547 -26.20 -35.03 -4.22
CA GLN A 547 -25.61 -36.16 -3.49
C GLN A 547 -25.94 -36.15 -1.99
N ALA A 548 -26.40 -35.02 -1.47
CA ALA A 548 -26.81 -34.87 -0.08
C ALA A 548 -27.99 -33.91 0.07
N ILE A 549 -28.81 -34.13 1.10
CA ILE A 549 -29.93 -33.25 1.48
C ILE A 549 -29.76 -32.79 2.93
N GLN A 550 -30.20 -31.58 3.23
CA GLN A 550 -30.22 -31.03 4.58
C GLN A 550 -31.63 -31.09 5.17
N ARG A 551 -31.76 -31.60 6.39
CA ARG A 551 -33.03 -31.68 7.13
C ARG A 551 -32.85 -31.18 8.55
N ARG A 552 -33.91 -30.66 9.16
CA ARG A 552 -33.90 -30.29 10.58
C ARG A 552 -33.63 -31.54 11.42
N SER A 553 -32.80 -31.39 12.45
CA SER A 553 -32.46 -32.48 13.37
C SER A 553 -32.31 -31.97 14.80
N ALA A 554 -32.08 -32.89 15.73
CA ALA A 554 -31.65 -32.59 17.09
C ALA A 554 -30.15 -32.87 17.27
N TRP A 555 -29.51 -32.00 18.04
CA TRP A 555 -28.12 -32.08 18.43
C TRP A 555 -28.03 -32.35 19.92
N ARG A 556 -27.19 -33.31 20.32
CA ARG A 556 -26.94 -33.67 21.71
C ARG A 556 -25.56 -33.22 22.17
N LEU A 557 -25.48 -32.53 23.31
CA LEU A 557 -24.23 -32.10 23.90
C LEU A 557 -23.45 -33.32 24.42
N MET A 558 -22.27 -33.56 23.87
CA MET A 558 -21.41 -34.68 24.26
C MET A 558 -20.29 -34.26 25.21
N ARG A 559 -19.81 -33.01 25.12
CA ARG A 559 -18.72 -32.49 25.95
C ARG A 559 -18.78 -30.96 26.04
N LEU A 560 -18.68 -30.39 27.25
CA LEU A 560 -18.52 -28.94 27.44
C LEU A 560 -17.12 -28.48 27.01
N ALA A 561 -17.00 -27.22 26.57
CA ALA A 561 -15.71 -26.59 26.30
C ALA A 561 -14.92 -26.40 27.60
N GLY A 562 -13.64 -26.80 27.61
CA GLY A 562 -12.73 -26.53 28.74
C GLY A 562 -12.17 -25.11 28.70
N ALA A 563 -11.56 -24.63 29.79
CA ALA A 563 -11.01 -23.27 29.90
C ALA A 563 -10.00 -22.91 28.78
N ALA A 564 -9.26 -23.89 28.25
CA ALA A 564 -8.34 -23.69 27.13
C ALA A 564 -9.04 -23.50 25.77
N ASP A 565 -10.24 -24.08 25.58
CA ASP A 565 -11.02 -23.97 24.33
C ASP A 565 -11.75 -22.61 24.22
N GLN A 566 -11.95 -21.91 25.34
CA GLN A 566 -12.62 -20.60 25.38
C GLN A 566 -11.67 -19.44 25.03
N ALA A 567 -10.40 -19.52 25.44
CA ALA A 567 -9.41 -18.46 25.22
C ALA A 567 -8.98 -18.30 23.74
N ALA A 568 -9.11 -19.36 22.93
CA ALA A 568 -8.75 -19.32 21.50
C ALA A 568 -9.74 -18.53 20.62
N ILE A 569 -10.89 -18.12 21.16
CA ILE A 569 -11.99 -17.53 20.38
C ILE A 569 -12.41 -16.16 20.92
N SER A 570 -12.25 -15.89 22.22
CA SER A 570 -12.47 -14.54 22.77
C SER A 570 -11.47 -13.48 22.25
N SER A 571 -10.35 -13.88 21.64
CA SER A 571 -9.45 -12.95 20.94
C SER A 571 -9.95 -12.52 19.55
N THR A 572 -11.12 -12.97 19.10
CA THR A 572 -11.71 -12.60 17.79
C THR A 572 -13.05 -11.87 17.88
N ALA A 573 -13.53 -11.55 19.09
CA ALA A 573 -14.78 -10.82 19.25
C ALA A 573 -14.76 -9.96 20.53
N SER A 574 -13.93 -8.92 20.58
CA SER A 574 -14.06 -7.77 21.50
C SER A 574 -13.13 -6.65 21.04
N VAL A 575 -13.67 -5.72 20.24
CA VAL A 575 -13.20 -4.33 20.24
C VAL A 575 -14.16 -3.61 21.19
N GLU A 576 -13.69 -3.25 22.39
CA GLU A 576 -14.05 -1.99 23.06
C GLU A 576 -13.14 -1.73 24.28
N LEU A 577 -12.84 -0.43 24.46
CA LEU A 577 -11.87 0.20 25.36
C LEU A 577 -12.06 -0.12 26.85
N PRO A 578 -10.99 -0.11 27.68
CA PRO A 578 -11.12 0.19 29.10
C PRO A 578 -10.79 1.65 29.38
N SER A 579 -11.79 2.31 29.95
CA SER A 579 -11.67 3.52 30.75
C SER A 579 -11.37 3.17 32.21
N SER A 580 -10.77 4.15 32.90
CA SER A 580 -10.62 4.30 34.34
C SER A 580 -9.38 3.68 35.01
N LEU A 581 -8.52 4.58 35.47
CA LEU A 581 -8.04 4.59 36.85
C LEU A 581 -8.24 6.03 37.38
N ARG A 582 -9.28 6.20 38.19
CA ARG A 582 -9.32 7.17 39.28
C ARG A 582 -8.89 6.43 40.55
N ASP A 583 -8.28 7.19 41.45
CA ASP A 583 -7.84 6.86 42.81
C ASP A 583 -6.41 6.28 42.93
N VAL A 584 -5.40 7.15 42.79
CA VAL A 584 -4.56 7.77 43.84
C VAL A 584 -3.79 8.95 43.24
#